data_AF-D7BBK9-F1
#
_entry.id   AF-D7BBK9-F1
#
_cell.length_a   1.000
_cell.length_b   1.000
_cell.length_c   1.000
_cell.angle_alpha   90.00
_cell.angle_beta   90.00
_cell.angle_gamma   90.00
#
_symmetry.space_group_name_H-M   'P 1'
#
loop_
_entity.id
_entity.type
_entity.pdbx_description
1 polymer ?
#
loop_
_entity_poly.entity_id
_entity_poly.type
_entity_poly.pdbx_seq_one_letter_code
_entity_poly.pdbx_strand_id
1 'polypeptide(L)'
;MVGGAVLLVGLGAGVWSARVHPPLSEPTQPLVVVQTKAAERYPYRSPVFSAFVADSYREVPLRVEPFYAWWEGAYVRHPNVWLEGHAALITAMEARRKELAAARGEAKTRLELETARWLHKLVKTLIPKFSLERGFEFVYTVERGERQCLLQSVLIAGMLQKMGLDAGVVMVWKNPQGQVSNNGHAVTVLRLPGGRDVLVDASDPEPFIRHQGLFVYDPAGRSYRFVEPVYSQDFITAYRLREGSQRVNPDQLRPLSALFLRSQFYYYRGERAPGGFMGPSNPTGLAASARFLEQAIHYDPYNPLPVYVLGHVYAKEGKKEAARKQYLQGYRLYRAFGYVPSGPQAAYNRAVLGP
;
A
#
# COMPACT_ATOMS: atom_id res chain seq x y z
N MET A 1 11.94 27.91 0.65
CA MET A 1 12.42 26.65 0.04
C MET A 1 13.47 26.06 0.96
N VAL A 2 13.12 25.03 1.72
CA VAL A 2 14.07 24.30 2.58
C VAL A 2 13.92 22.84 2.19
N GLY A 3 14.91 22.33 1.46
CA GLY A 3 15.00 20.94 1.04
C GLY A 3 15.50 20.09 2.19
N GLY A 4 14.69 19.10 2.60
CA GLY A 4 15.10 18.08 3.55
C GLY A 4 15.93 17.02 2.84
N ALA A 5 17.21 16.92 3.22
CA ALA A 5 18.12 15.90 2.77
C ALA A 5 17.69 14.51 3.28
N VAL A 6 17.55 13.55 2.36
CA VAL A 6 17.44 12.13 2.69
C VAL A 6 18.85 11.55 2.77
N LEU A 7 19.21 11.08 3.96
CA LEU A 7 20.50 10.46 4.24
C LEU A 7 20.56 9.08 3.57
N LEU A 8 21.44 9.00 2.56
CA LEU A 8 21.92 7.80 1.89
C LEU A 8 22.95 7.09 2.78
N VAL A 9 22.83 5.77 2.91
CA VAL A 9 23.97 4.91 3.30
C VAL A 9 24.10 3.84 2.23
N GLY A 10 25.00 4.10 1.28
CA GLY A 10 25.54 3.11 0.35
C GLY A 10 27.00 2.84 0.70
N LEU A 11 27.37 1.57 0.81
CA LEU A 11 28.77 1.16 0.97
C LEU A 11 29.10 0.02 -0.01
N GLY A 12 30.08 0.30 -0.87
CA GLY A 12 31.19 -0.60 -1.21
C GLY A 12 30.91 -1.75 -2.18
N ALA A 13 31.23 -1.54 -3.45
CA ALA A 13 31.46 -2.61 -4.42
C ALA A 13 32.82 -3.27 -4.18
N GLY A 14 32.83 -4.58 -3.94
CA GLY A 14 34.02 -5.43 -3.94
C GLY A 14 33.86 -6.53 -4.98
N VAL A 15 34.74 -6.54 -5.98
CA VAL A 15 34.79 -7.55 -7.06
C VAL A 15 35.41 -8.82 -6.50
N TRP A 16 34.64 -9.92 -6.46
CA TRP A 16 35.15 -11.28 -6.23
C TRP A 16 34.63 -12.21 -7.33
N SER A 17 35.58 -12.81 -8.07
CA SER A 17 35.33 -13.80 -9.12
C SER A 17 34.70 -15.08 -8.54
N ALA A 18 33.47 -15.39 -8.94
CA ALA A 18 32.81 -16.64 -8.59
C ALA A 18 32.98 -17.67 -9.71
N ARG A 19 33.59 -18.82 -9.37
CA ARG A 19 33.57 -20.04 -10.18
C ARG A 19 32.12 -20.48 -10.37
N VAL A 20 31.74 -20.75 -11.61
CA VAL A 20 30.41 -21.21 -11.99
C VAL A 20 30.25 -22.66 -11.57
N HIS A 21 29.50 -22.90 -10.50
CA HIS A 21 28.90 -24.21 -10.26
C HIS A 21 27.55 -24.28 -10.99
N PRO A 22 27.21 -25.42 -11.61
CA PRO A 22 25.90 -25.61 -12.23
C PRO A 22 24.79 -25.48 -11.17
N PRO A 23 23.63 -24.89 -11.49
CA PRO A 23 22.55 -24.72 -10.54
C PRO A 23 22.04 -26.09 -10.11
N LEU A 24 22.14 -26.38 -8.82
CA LEU A 24 21.34 -27.43 -8.18
C LEU A 24 19.87 -27.11 -8.48
N SER A 25 19.16 -28.05 -9.09
CA SER A 25 17.72 -27.97 -9.30
C SER A 25 17.04 -27.68 -7.97
N GLU A 26 16.55 -26.45 -7.80
CA GLU A 26 15.83 -26.07 -6.59
C GLU A 26 14.59 -26.97 -6.47
N PRO A 27 14.32 -27.56 -5.30
CA PRO A 27 13.06 -28.26 -5.07
C PRO A 27 11.90 -27.29 -5.35
N THR A 28 10.92 -27.76 -6.12
CA THR A 28 9.68 -27.02 -6.41
C THR A 28 9.12 -26.45 -5.12
N GLN A 29 9.21 -25.14 -4.98
CA GLN A 29 8.89 -24.49 -3.73
C GLN A 29 7.41 -24.67 -3.43
N PRO A 30 7.03 -24.91 -2.16
CA PRO A 30 5.63 -25.07 -1.81
C PRO A 30 4.88 -23.78 -2.16
N LEU A 31 3.79 -23.94 -2.90
CA LEU A 31 2.90 -22.85 -3.29
C LEU A 31 2.30 -22.23 -2.03
N VAL A 32 2.59 -20.96 -1.76
CA VAL A 32 1.97 -20.23 -0.64
C VAL A 32 0.56 -19.86 -1.07
N VAL A 33 -0.42 -20.60 -0.56
CA VAL A 33 -1.84 -20.28 -0.73
C VAL A 33 -2.25 -19.24 0.30
N VAL A 34 -2.58 -18.05 -0.16
CA VAL A 34 -3.11 -16.95 0.64
C VAL A 34 -4.61 -17.16 0.84
N GLN A 35 -5.01 -17.31 2.10
CA GLN A 35 -6.42 -17.32 2.47
C GLN A 35 -6.88 -15.87 2.69
N THR A 36 -7.60 -15.32 1.71
CA THR A 36 -8.11 -13.95 1.81
C THR A 36 -9.43 -13.80 1.07
N LYS A 37 -10.24 -12.83 1.51
CA LYS A 37 -11.40 -12.32 0.76
C LYS A 37 -10.94 -11.18 -0.16
N ALA A 38 -10.06 -11.45 -1.13
CA ALA A 38 -9.51 -10.41 -2.01
C ALA A 38 -10.57 -9.63 -2.81
N ALA A 39 -11.78 -10.16 -2.95
CA ALA A 39 -12.91 -9.47 -3.58
C ALA A 39 -13.74 -8.60 -2.61
N GLU A 40 -13.41 -8.57 -1.31
CA GLU A 40 -14.14 -7.76 -0.33
C GLU A 40 -13.93 -6.27 -0.63
N ARG A 41 -15.02 -5.61 -1.03
CA ARG A 41 -15.05 -4.18 -1.27
C ARG A 41 -15.12 -3.42 0.06
N TYR A 42 -14.58 -2.22 0.06
CA TYR A 42 -14.59 -1.27 1.16
C TYR A 42 -15.07 0.12 0.70
N PRO A 43 -16.28 0.27 0.13
CA PRO A 43 -16.79 1.58 -0.24
C PRO A 43 -16.77 2.56 0.93
N TYR A 44 -16.59 3.85 0.68
CA TYR A 44 -16.64 4.88 1.71
C TYR A 44 -17.93 4.77 2.54
N ARG A 45 -17.80 4.84 3.88
CA ARG A 45 -18.86 4.57 4.90
C ARG A 45 -19.42 3.14 4.94
N SER A 46 -18.82 2.17 4.24
CA SER A 46 -19.15 0.75 4.45
C SER A 46 -18.59 0.26 5.79
N PRO A 47 -19.12 -0.83 6.37
CA PRO A 47 -18.56 -1.41 7.60
C PRO A 47 -17.07 -1.74 7.50
N VAL A 48 -16.61 -2.24 6.34
CA VAL A 48 -15.19 -2.56 6.09
C VAL A 48 -14.33 -1.29 6.11
N PHE A 49 -14.77 -0.21 5.44
CA PHE A 49 -14.06 1.06 5.48
C PHE A 49 -14.06 1.66 6.90
N SER A 50 -15.21 1.61 7.58
CA SER A 50 -15.35 2.11 8.95
C SER A 50 -14.46 1.38 9.95
N ALA A 51 -14.10 0.12 9.69
CA ALA A 51 -13.10 -0.58 10.50
C ALA A 51 -11.71 0.07 10.44
N PHE A 52 -11.25 0.56 9.27
CA PHE A 52 -9.98 1.29 9.17
C PHE A 52 -9.99 2.57 10.03
N VAL A 53 -11.10 3.31 9.96
CA VAL A 53 -11.29 4.54 10.74
C VAL A 53 -11.34 4.21 12.23
N ALA A 54 -12.15 3.23 12.64
CA ALA A 54 -12.29 2.84 14.03
C ALA A 54 -10.98 2.32 14.64
N ASP A 55 -10.19 1.57 13.88
CA ASP A 55 -8.85 1.14 14.29
C ASP A 55 -7.95 2.36 14.58
N SER A 56 -8.02 3.41 13.76
CA SER A 56 -7.26 4.64 13.97
C SER A 56 -7.60 5.34 15.29
N TYR A 57 -8.89 5.52 15.59
CA TYR A 57 -9.34 6.15 16.84
C TYR A 57 -9.12 5.28 18.07
N ARG A 58 -9.05 3.95 17.91
CA ARG A 58 -8.75 3.04 19.01
C ARG A 58 -7.28 3.10 19.42
N GLU A 59 -6.36 3.14 18.45
CA GLU A 59 -4.93 3.06 18.72
C GLU A 59 -4.30 4.42 19.08
N VAL A 60 -4.98 5.52 18.80
CA VAL A 60 -4.51 6.87 19.10
C VAL A 60 -5.51 7.56 20.05
N PRO A 61 -5.17 7.76 21.33
CA PRO A 61 -6.10 8.22 22.36
C PRO A 61 -6.34 9.74 22.31
N LEU A 62 -6.69 10.28 21.14
CA LEU A 62 -7.04 11.68 20.95
C LEU A 62 -8.54 11.84 20.81
N ARG A 63 -9.08 12.86 21.49
CA ARG A 63 -10.49 13.25 21.38
C ARG A 63 -10.61 14.35 20.34
N VAL A 64 -10.89 13.96 19.11
CA VAL A 64 -11.17 14.86 17.99
C VAL A 64 -12.53 14.54 17.39
N GLU A 65 -13.03 15.43 16.53
CA GLU A 65 -14.25 15.20 15.76
C GLU A 65 -14.18 13.85 15.00
N PRO A 66 -15.30 13.11 14.85
CA PRO A 66 -15.33 11.91 14.02
C PRO A 66 -14.93 12.20 12.57
N PHE A 67 -14.06 11.35 11.99
CA PHE A 67 -13.47 11.56 10.66
C PHE A 67 -14.51 11.85 9.58
N TYR A 68 -15.64 11.14 9.57
CA TYR A 68 -16.66 11.35 8.54
C TYR A 68 -17.30 12.74 8.63
N ALA A 69 -17.61 13.21 9.84
CA ALA A 69 -18.17 14.55 10.04
C ALA A 69 -17.15 15.63 9.64
N TRP A 70 -15.89 15.46 10.07
CA TRP A 70 -14.81 16.38 9.72
C TRP A 70 -14.55 16.43 8.21
N TRP A 71 -14.46 15.27 7.55
CA TRP A 71 -14.15 15.15 6.12
C TRP A 71 -15.24 15.76 5.24
N GLU A 72 -16.50 15.48 5.56
CA GLU A 72 -17.63 16.02 4.81
C GLU A 72 -17.83 17.51 5.08
N GLY A 73 -17.65 17.94 6.33
CA GLY A 73 -17.62 19.37 6.66
C GLY A 73 -16.46 20.10 5.99
N ALA A 74 -15.29 19.47 5.86
CA ALA A 74 -14.14 20.04 5.15
C ALA A 74 -14.46 20.25 3.67
N TYR A 75 -15.12 19.31 3.00
CA TYR A 75 -15.59 19.50 1.63
C TYR A 75 -16.54 20.69 1.49
N VAL A 76 -17.52 20.83 2.38
CA VAL A 76 -18.47 21.95 2.38
C VAL A 76 -17.75 23.30 2.49
N ARG A 77 -16.65 23.38 3.26
CA ARG A 77 -15.88 24.61 3.45
C ARG A 77 -14.93 24.97 2.29
N HIS A 78 -14.78 24.10 1.28
CA HIS A 78 -13.80 24.29 0.19
C HIS A 78 -14.48 24.26 -1.19
N PRO A 79 -15.09 25.38 -1.64
CA PRO A 79 -15.82 25.43 -2.90
C PRO A 79 -14.97 25.15 -4.16
N ASN A 80 -13.66 25.36 -4.08
CA ASN A 80 -12.71 25.09 -5.18
C ASN A 80 -12.53 23.60 -5.51
N VAL A 81 -13.03 22.69 -4.67
CA VAL A 81 -13.05 21.23 -4.90
C VAL A 81 -14.44 20.65 -4.97
N TRP A 82 -15.48 21.49 -5.00
CA TRP A 82 -16.83 21.01 -5.23
C TRP A 82 -16.93 20.35 -6.60
N LEU A 83 -17.60 19.21 -6.64
CA LEU A 83 -18.20 18.72 -7.85
C LEU A 83 -19.28 19.73 -8.28
N GLU A 84 -19.32 20.07 -9.56
CA GLU A 84 -20.19 21.10 -10.10
C GLU A 84 -21.64 20.93 -9.62
N GLY A 85 -22.23 22.00 -9.07
CA GLY A 85 -23.60 21.97 -8.54
C GLY A 85 -23.80 21.25 -7.20
N HIS A 86 -22.74 20.73 -6.55
CA HIS A 86 -22.89 19.90 -5.35
C HIS A 86 -21.95 20.31 -4.20
N ALA A 87 -22.46 21.14 -3.28
CA ALA A 87 -21.73 21.60 -2.09
C ALA A 87 -21.60 20.55 -0.96
N ALA A 88 -22.39 19.48 -0.98
CA ALA A 88 -22.32 18.38 -0.01
C ALA A 88 -21.66 17.12 -0.62
N LEU A 89 -20.69 16.54 0.08
CA LEU A 89 -19.85 15.47 -0.48
C LEU A 89 -20.63 14.20 -0.82
N ILE A 90 -21.55 13.78 0.05
CA ILE A 90 -22.37 12.59 -0.18
C ILE A 90 -23.25 12.79 -1.42
N THR A 91 -23.92 13.94 -1.52
CA THR A 91 -24.73 14.31 -2.70
C THR A 91 -23.89 14.35 -3.97
N ALA A 92 -22.67 14.91 -3.91
CA ALA A 92 -21.75 14.94 -5.04
C ALA A 92 -21.38 13.52 -5.52
N MET A 93 -21.02 12.62 -4.61
CA MET A 93 -20.72 11.22 -4.97
C MET A 93 -21.94 10.48 -5.51
N GLU A 94 -23.14 10.75 -5.00
CA GLU A 94 -24.38 10.15 -5.51
C GLU A 94 -24.72 10.64 -6.92
N ALA A 95 -24.56 11.94 -7.19
CA ALA A 95 -24.72 12.51 -8.52
C ALA A 95 -23.72 11.89 -9.51
N ARG A 96 -22.42 11.88 -9.14
CA ARG A 96 -21.38 11.26 -9.97
C ARG A 96 -21.62 9.78 -10.21
N ARG A 97 -22.11 9.03 -9.21
CA ARG A 97 -22.51 7.63 -9.39
C ARG A 97 -23.60 7.46 -10.46
N LYS A 98 -24.61 8.35 -10.48
CA LYS A 98 -25.69 8.32 -11.48
C LYS A 98 -25.14 8.61 -12.88
N GLU A 99 -24.27 9.62 -13.02
CA GLU A 99 -23.61 9.94 -14.29
C GLU A 99 -22.77 8.76 -14.80
N LEU A 100 -21.96 8.14 -13.93
CA LEU A 100 -21.14 6.96 -14.26
C LEU A 100 -21.99 5.75 -14.66
N ALA A 101 -23.13 5.55 -14.01
CA ALA A 101 -24.07 4.48 -14.34
C ALA A 101 -24.78 4.70 -15.69
N ALA A 102 -24.95 5.95 -16.11
CA ALA A 102 -25.54 6.31 -17.41
C ALA A 102 -24.52 6.29 -18.56
N ALA A 103 -23.27 6.65 -18.29
CA ALA A 103 -22.22 6.75 -19.31
C ALA A 103 -21.86 5.39 -19.93
N ARG A 104 -21.44 5.39 -21.20
CA ARG A 104 -21.00 4.20 -21.96
C ARG A 104 -19.73 4.51 -22.76
N GLY A 105 -19.03 3.46 -23.18
CA GLY A 105 -17.86 3.56 -24.07
C GLY A 105 -16.79 4.54 -23.59
N GLU A 106 -16.27 5.35 -24.52
CA GLU A 106 -15.25 6.36 -24.23
C GLU A 106 -15.73 7.44 -23.26
N ALA A 107 -17.00 7.85 -23.34
CA ALA A 107 -17.57 8.83 -22.42
C ALA A 107 -17.53 8.34 -20.97
N LYS A 108 -17.78 7.04 -20.73
CA LYS A 108 -17.61 6.42 -19.41
C LYS A 108 -16.16 6.46 -18.95
N THR A 109 -15.22 6.06 -19.82
CA THR A 109 -13.79 6.06 -19.50
C THR A 109 -13.31 7.47 -19.13
N ARG A 110 -13.71 8.49 -19.90
CA ARG A 110 -13.39 9.89 -19.61
C ARG A 110 -13.94 10.31 -18.25
N LEU A 111 -15.20 9.99 -17.96
CA LEU A 111 -15.86 10.35 -16.70
C LEU A 111 -15.21 9.65 -15.50
N GLU A 112 -14.77 8.40 -15.64
CA GLU A 112 -14.01 7.66 -14.62
C GLU A 112 -12.66 8.32 -14.32
N LEU A 113 -11.93 8.75 -15.36
CA LEU A 113 -10.67 9.47 -15.23
C LEU A 113 -10.86 10.85 -14.58
N GLU A 114 -11.87 11.61 -14.99
CA GLU A 114 -12.23 12.89 -14.36
C GLU A 114 -12.58 12.71 -12.88
N THR A 115 -13.29 11.63 -12.54
CA THR A 115 -13.63 11.30 -11.16
C THR A 115 -12.37 11.00 -10.34
N ALA A 116 -11.42 10.24 -10.88
CA ALA A 116 -10.14 9.99 -10.24
C ALA A 116 -9.32 11.27 -10.03
N ARG A 117 -9.25 12.16 -11.04
CA ARG A 117 -8.58 13.46 -10.95
C ARG A 117 -9.23 14.36 -9.89
N TRP A 118 -10.56 14.39 -9.83
CA TRP A 118 -11.29 15.14 -8.82
C TRP A 118 -10.96 14.65 -7.40
N LEU A 119 -10.97 13.33 -7.17
CA LEU A 119 -10.63 12.77 -5.86
C LEU A 119 -9.17 13.02 -5.45
N HIS A 120 -8.23 12.95 -6.40
CA HIS A 120 -6.84 13.33 -6.16
C HIS A 120 -6.73 14.80 -5.71
N LYS A 121 -7.35 15.72 -6.45
CA LYS A 121 -7.40 17.15 -6.10
C LYS A 121 -8.05 17.37 -4.74
N LEU A 122 -9.16 16.70 -4.48
CA LEU A 122 -9.93 16.78 -3.24
C LEU A 122 -9.06 16.39 -2.03
N VAL A 123 -8.41 15.22 -2.08
CA VAL A 123 -7.54 14.74 -1.00
C VAL A 123 -6.37 15.68 -0.74
N LYS A 124 -5.70 16.15 -1.80
CA LYS A 124 -4.55 17.06 -1.65
C LYS A 124 -4.96 18.44 -1.14
N THR A 125 -6.17 18.89 -1.44
CA THR A 125 -6.69 20.17 -0.96
C THR A 125 -7.10 20.09 0.52
N LEU A 126 -7.87 19.06 0.88
CA LEU A 126 -8.44 18.95 2.23
C LEU A 126 -7.45 18.39 3.26
N ILE A 127 -6.44 17.63 2.83
CA ILE A 127 -5.41 17.05 3.71
C ILE A 127 -4.03 17.41 3.14
N PRO A 128 -3.59 18.67 3.25
CA PRO A 128 -2.45 19.16 2.47
C PRO A 128 -1.10 18.62 2.95
N LYS A 129 -0.96 18.24 4.23
CA LYS A 129 0.34 17.91 4.82
C LYS A 129 0.67 16.43 4.60
N PHE A 130 1.74 16.14 3.89
CA PHE A 130 2.26 14.79 3.79
C PHE A 130 3.16 14.46 4.99
N SER A 131 2.93 13.32 5.65
CA SER A 131 3.64 12.91 6.87
C SER A 131 3.92 11.41 6.84
N LEU A 132 5.20 11.04 6.85
CA LEU A 132 5.64 9.64 6.97
C LEU A 132 5.62 9.12 8.41
N GLU A 133 5.49 10.01 9.39
CA GLU A 133 5.51 9.62 10.81
C GLU A 133 4.15 9.15 11.29
N ARG A 134 3.08 9.81 10.83
CA ARG A 134 1.74 9.73 11.42
C ARG A 134 0.61 9.82 10.40
N GLY A 135 0.89 10.24 9.16
CA GLY A 135 -0.13 10.52 8.15
C GLY A 135 -0.93 9.31 7.67
N PHE A 136 -0.62 8.10 8.13
CA PHE A 136 -1.43 6.91 7.90
C PHE A 136 -2.66 6.83 8.82
N GLU A 137 -2.78 7.66 9.87
CA GLU A 137 -3.93 7.61 10.77
C GLU A 137 -5.02 8.62 10.40
N PHE A 138 -6.27 8.15 10.33
CA PHE A 138 -7.45 8.99 10.13
C PHE A 138 -7.62 10.04 11.23
N VAL A 139 -7.23 9.72 12.47
CA VAL A 139 -7.29 10.70 13.56
C VAL A 139 -6.33 11.88 13.34
N TYR A 140 -5.15 11.64 12.73
CA TYR A 140 -4.17 12.69 12.45
C TYR A 140 -4.52 13.49 11.19
N THR A 141 -5.32 12.92 10.29
CA THR A 141 -6.00 13.71 9.27
C THR A 141 -6.90 14.77 9.90
N VAL A 142 -7.72 14.42 10.90
CA VAL A 142 -8.61 15.36 11.59
C VAL A 142 -7.84 16.37 12.43
N GLU A 143 -6.91 15.91 13.28
CA GLU A 143 -6.18 16.77 14.21
C GLU A 143 -5.22 17.73 13.48
N ARG A 144 -4.53 17.25 12.43
CA ARG A 144 -3.35 17.96 11.87
C ARG A 144 -3.44 18.25 10.38
N GLY A 145 -4.41 17.69 9.68
CA GLY A 145 -4.46 17.72 8.21
C GLY A 145 -3.32 16.90 7.58
N GLU A 146 -2.88 15.83 8.25
CA GLU A 146 -1.80 14.94 7.79
C GLU A 146 -2.33 13.76 6.98
N ARG A 147 -1.60 13.39 5.92
CA ARG A 147 -1.83 12.21 5.08
C ARG A 147 -0.53 11.47 4.76
N GLN A 148 -0.65 10.20 4.40
CA GLN A 148 0.39 9.34 3.86
C GLN A 148 -0.19 8.51 2.72
N CYS A 149 0.70 7.91 1.91
CA CYS A 149 0.38 7.05 0.77
C CYS A 149 -0.69 5.97 1.03
N LEU A 150 -0.67 5.28 2.17
CA LEU A 150 -1.70 4.27 2.47
C LEU A 150 -3.08 4.90 2.70
N LEU A 151 -3.19 5.84 3.65
CA LEU A 151 -4.47 6.44 4.01
C LEU A 151 -5.14 7.11 2.81
N GLN A 152 -4.39 7.90 2.05
CA GLN A 152 -4.94 8.60 0.89
C GLN A 152 -5.41 7.62 -0.18
N SER A 153 -4.69 6.51 -0.40
CA SER A 153 -5.07 5.52 -1.39
C SER A 153 -6.29 4.72 -0.95
N VAL A 154 -6.39 4.37 0.34
CA VAL A 154 -7.59 3.73 0.90
C VAL A 154 -8.80 4.67 0.77
N LEU A 155 -8.63 5.95 1.08
CA LEU A 155 -9.68 6.96 0.97
C LEU A 155 -10.16 7.13 -0.48
N ILE A 156 -9.25 7.35 -1.43
CA ILE A 156 -9.58 7.50 -2.86
C ILE A 156 -10.26 6.23 -3.38
N ALA A 157 -9.69 5.05 -3.15
CA ALA A 157 -10.28 3.79 -3.57
C ALA A 157 -11.68 3.57 -2.98
N GLY A 158 -11.87 3.84 -1.68
CA GLY A 158 -13.18 3.72 -1.03
C GLY A 158 -14.22 4.67 -1.63
N MET A 159 -13.84 5.91 -1.97
CA MET A 159 -14.73 6.87 -2.62
C MET A 159 -15.07 6.46 -4.06
N LEU A 160 -14.08 5.99 -4.84
CA LEU A 160 -14.33 5.42 -6.19
C LEU A 160 -15.30 4.24 -6.12
N GLN A 161 -15.10 3.32 -5.17
CA GLN A 161 -16.00 2.19 -4.96
C GLN A 161 -17.42 2.62 -4.53
N LYS A 162 -17.55 3.67 -3.71
CA LYS A 162 -18.85 4.26 -3.33
C LYS A 162 -19.59 4.81 -4.55
N MET A 163 -18.86 5.32 -5.54
CA MET A 163 -19.39 5.77 -6.83
C MET A 163 -19.60 4.64 -7.85
N GLY A 164 -19.39 3.38 -7.45
CA GLY A 164 -19.66 2.20 -8.27
C GLY A 164 -18.50 1.72 -9.12
N LEU A 165 -17.30 2.31 -8.97
CA LEU A 165 -16.14 1.97 -9.79
C LEU A 165 -15.35 0.77 -9.23
N ASP A 166 -14.71 0.01 -10.13
CA ASP A 166 -13.79 -1.07 -9.76
C ASP A 166 -12.42 -0.46 -9.45
N ALA A 167 -12.15 -0.26 -8.16
CA ALA A 167 -10.92 0.35 -7.68
C ALA A 167 -10.46 -0.34 -6.41
N GLY A 168 -9.16 -0.31 -6.15
CA GLY A 168 -8.59 -0.79 -4.89
C GLY A 168 -7.19 -0.27 -4.66
N VAL A 169 -6.48 -0.81 -3.67
CA VAL A 169 -5.10 -0.42 -3.35
C VAL A 169 -4.12 -1.52 -3.71
N VAL A 170 -2.98 -1.12 -4.25
CA VAL A 170 -1.82 -1.98 -4.53
C VAL A 170 -0.59 -1.37 -3.86
N MET A 171 0.40 -2.20 -3.50
CA MET A 171 1.69 -1.67 -3.04
C MET A 171 2.64 -1.49 -4.22
N VAL A 172 3.57 -0.55 -4.09
CA VAL A 172 4.61 -0.25 -5.07
C VAL A 172 5.93 -0.75 -4.53
N TRP A 173 6.59 -1.62 -5.30
CA TRP A 173 7.95 -2.09 -5.00
C TRP A 173 8.99 -1.47 -5.93
N LYS A 174 8.59 -0.85 -7.05
CA LYS A 174 9.51 -0.14 -7.95
C LYS A 174 8.88 1.15 -8.46
N ASN A 175 9.49 2.28 -8.11
CA ASN A 175 8.97 3.61 -8.46
C ASN A 175 9.25 3.98 -9.94
N PRO A 176 8.81 5.16 -10.42
CA PRO A 176 8.99 5.54 -11.83
C PRO A 176 10.47 5.76 -12.21
N GLN A 177 11.33 6.08 -11.24
CA GLN A 177 12.78 6.21 -11.42
C GLN A 177 13.52 4.86 -11.34
N GLY A 178 12.78 3.75 -11.14
CA GLY A 178 13.34 2.41 -11.06
C GLY A 178 13.92 2.03 -9.71
N GLN A 179 13.79 2.89 -8.70
CA GLN A 179 14.23 2.60 -7.33
C GLN A 179 13.31 1.55 -6.70
N VAL A 180 13.91 0.58 -6.04
CA VAL A 180 13.21 -0.56 -5.45
C VAL A 180 13.00 -0.36 -3.94
N SER A 181 11.82 -0.77 -3.46
CA SER A 181 11.49 -0.88 -2.04
C SER A 181 10.95 -2.26 -1.69
N ASN A 182 10.75 -2.51 -0.41
CA ASN A 182 10.12 -3.70 0.15
C ASN A 182 8.60 -3.51 0.34
N ASN A 183 7.90 -2.91 -0.64
CA ASN A 183 6.49 -2.49 -0.55
C ASN A 183 6.27 -1.30 0.41
N GLY A 184 7.12 -0.27 0.35
CA GLY A 184 7.01 0.89 1.25
C GLY A 184 5.96 1.94 0.85
N HIS A 185 5.41 1.85 -0.37
CA HIS A 185 4.49 2.84 -0.93
C HIS A 185 3.20 2.17 -1.41
N ALA A 186 2.07 2.89 -1.32
CA ALA A 186 0.74 2.40 -1.67
C ALA A 186 0.07 3.38 -2.63
N VAL A 187 -0.61 2.86 -3.64
CA VAL A 187 -1.36 3.65 -4.63
C VAL A 187 -2.73 3.05 -4.89
N THR A 188 -3.66 3.88 -5.35
CA THR A 188 -4.94 3.38 -5.84
C THR A 188 -4.78 2.87 -7.26
N VAL A 189 -5.38 1.74 -7.57
CA VAL A 189 -5.60 1.28 -8.94
C VAL A 189 -7.09 1.43 -9.26
N LEU A 190 -7.39 2.02 -10.42
CA LEU A 190 -8.74 2.10 -10.99
C LEU A 190 -8.77 1.27 -12.27
N ARG A 191 -9.70 0.32 -12.34
CA ARG A 191 -9.94 -0.48 -13.53
C ARG A 191 -10.94 0.23 -14.45
N LEU A 192 -10.50 0.43 -15.68
CA LEU A 192 -11.24 1.09 -16.75
C LEU A 192 -11.85 0.05 -17.70
N PRO A 193 -12.91 0.43 -18.44
CA PRO A 193 -13.42 -0.33 -19.56
C PRO A 193 -12.33 -0.72 -20.57
N GLY A 194 -12.48 -1.92 -21.13
CA GLY A 194 -11.54 -2.48 -22.11
C GLY A 194 -10.32 -3.17 -21.49
N GLY A 195 -10.38 -3.56 -20.20
CA GLY A 195 -9.33 -4.34 -19.55
C GLY A 195 -8.05 -3.54 -19.35
N ARG A 196 -8.16 -2.28 -18.96
CA ARG A 196 -7.03 -1.39 -18.67
C ARG A 196 -7.11 -0.90 -17.23
N ASP A 197 -5.96 -0.70 -16.61
CA ASP A 197 -5.87 -0.09 -15.28
C ASP A 197 -5.16 1.27 -15.36
N VAL A 198 -5.43 2.15 -14.40
CA VAL A 198 -4.69 3.41 -14.19
C VAL A 198 -4.35 3.54 -12.71
N LEU A 199 -3.17 4.09 -12.41
CA LEU A 199 -2.76 4.34 -11.03
C LEU A 199 -3.10 5.77 -10.65
N VAL A 200 -3.73 5.94 -9.48
CA VAL A 200 -4.03 7.23 -8.86
C VAL A 200 -3.17 7.38 -7.61
N ASP A 201 -2.26 8.36 -7.61
CA ASP A 201 -1.28 8.56 -6.55
C ASP A 201 -1.27 9.99 -6.04
N ALA A 202 -1.91 10.22 -4.89
CA ALA A 202 -1.94 11.55 -4.28
C ALA A 202 -0.61 11.96 -3.62
N SER A 203 0.43 11.11 -3.61
CA SER A 203 1.79 11.51 -3.22
C SER A 203 2.48 12.31 -4.31
N ASP A 204 2.07 12.13 -5.57
CA ASP A 204 2.65 12.81 -6.72
C ASP A 204 1.93 14.15 -7.01
N PRO A 205 2.63 15.16 -7.57
CA PRO A 205 2.00 16.36 -8.13
C PRO A 205 0.84 16.03 -9.06
N GLU A 206 1.04 15.12 -10.00
CA GLU A 206 0.07 14.70 -11.00
C GLU A 206 -0.79 13.52 -10.51
N PRO A 207 -2.02 13.36 -11.04
CA PRO A 207 -2.92 12.31 -10.56
C PRO A 207 -2.51 10.91 -11.03
N PHE A 208 -1.92 10.80 -12.21
CA PHE A 208 -1.61 9.53 -12.85
C PHE A 208 -0.10 9.35 -12.97
N ILE A 209 0.40 8.24 -12.44
CA ILE A 209 1.83 7.96 -12.35
C ILE A 209 2.14 6.55 -12.86
N ARG A 210 3.34 6.37 -13.41
CA ARG A 210 3.79 5.12 -14.02
C ARG A 210 4.82 4.42 -13.15
N HIS A 211 4.36 3.84 -12.05
CA HIS A 211 5.19 2.97 -11.21
C HIS A 211 5.61 1.73 -12.00
N GLN A 212 6.87 1.31 -11.87
CA GLN A 212 7.43 0.21 -12.66
C GLN A 212 7.21 -1.17 -12.03
N GLY A 213 6.77 -1.22 -10.77
CA GLY A 213 6.59 -2.48 -10.05
C GLY A 213 5.51 -2.38 -8.99
N LEU A 214 4.53 -3.29 -9.07
CA LEU A 214 3.40 -3.40 -8.15
C LEU A 214 3.38 -4.75 -7.43
N PHE A 215 2.76 -4.78 -6.27
CA PHE A 215 2.45 -5.96 -5.49
C PHE A 215 0.93 -6.08 -5.35
N VAL A 216 0.40 -7.20 -5.84
CA VAL A 216 -1.02 -7.40 -6.12
C VAL A 216 -1.45 -8.80 -5.69
N TYR A 217 -2.76 -9.07 -5.70
CA TYR A 217 -3.30 -10.41 -5.52
C TYR A 217 -3.55 -11.08 -6.86
N ASP A 218 -3.09 -12.32 -7.00
CA ASP A 218 -3.34 -13.22 -8.12
C ASP A 218 -4.35 -14.31 -7.68
N PRO A 219 -5.61 -14.20 -8.12
CA PRO A 219 -6.64 -15.20 -7.82
C PRO A 219 -6.34 -16.59 -8.39
N ALA A 220 -5.65 -16.68 -9.54
CA ALA A 220 -5.35 -17.97 -10.16
C ALA A 220 -4.31 -18.75 -9.35
N GLY A 221 -3.25 -18.05 -8.92
CA GLY A 221 -2.27 -18.59 -7.98
C GLY A 221 -2.74 -18.64 -6.53
N ARG A 222 -3.92 -18.07 -6.21
CA ARG A 222 -4.42 -17.83 -4.85
C ARG A 222 -3.35 -17.23 -3.94
N SER A 223 -2.55 -16.30 -4.46
CA SER A 223 -1.35 -15.80 -3.80
C SER A 223 -1.10 -14.32 -4.11
N TYR A 224 -0.21 -13.68 -3.36
CA TYR A 224 0.30 -12.37 -3.73
C TYR A 224 1.43 -12.49 -4.75
N ARG A 225 1.60 -11.46 -5.60
CA ARG A 225 2.62 -11.46 -6.67
C ARG A 225 3.26 -10.10 -6.83
N PHE A 226 4.57 -10.11 -7.06
CA PHE A 226 5.31 -8.99 -7.62
C PHE A 226 5.15 -8.99 -9.15
N VAL A 227 4.65 -7.88 -9.69
CA VAL A 227 4.40 -7.70 -11.12
C VAL A 227 5.00 -6.40 -11.63
N GLU A 228 5.30 -6.37 -12.93
CA GLU A 228 5.77 -5.19 -13.65
C GLU A 228 4.66 -4.74 -14.62
N PRO A 229 4.04 -3.56 -14.44
CA PRO A 229 3.01 -3.08 -15.35
C PRO A 229 3.56 -2.77 -16.74
N VAL A 230 2.78 -3.07 -17.77
CA VAL A 230 3.07 -2.74 -19.18
C VAL A 230 2.18 -1.58 -19.59
N TYR A 231 2.79 -0.42 -19.81
CA TYR A 231 2.07 0.82 -20.11
C TYR A 231 1.89 1.06 -21.60
N SER A 232 0.72 1.57 -21.95
CA SER A 232 0.49 2.37 -23.16
C SER A 232 0.02 3.75 -22.71
N GLN A 233 0.84 4.77 -22.93
CA GLN A 233 0.68 6.08 -22.29
C GLN A 233 0.61 5.93 -20.75
N ASP A 234 -0.48 6.37 -20.11
CA ASP A 234 -0.72 6.26 -18.67
C ASP A 234 -1.50 4.99 -18.28
N PHE A 235 -1.94 4.21 -19.25
CA PHE A 235 -2.76 3.03 -19.01
C PHE A 235 -1.91 1.77 -18.90
N ILE A 236 -2.15 1.00 -17.85
CA ILE A 236 -1.65 -0.36 -17.73
C ILE A 236 -2.52 -1.24 -18.62
N THR A 237 -1.89 -1.86 -19.62
CA THR A 237 -2.56 -2.73 -20.60
C THR A 237 -2.31 -4.21 -20.33
N ALA A 238 -1.26 -4.53 -19.56
CA ALA A 238 -0.96 -5.86 -19.09
C ALA A 238 -0.04 -5.78 -17.86
N TYR A 239 0.13 -6.90 -17.18
CA TYR A 239 1.13 -7.08 -16.14
C TYR A 239 2.08 -8.21 -16.54
N ARG A 240 3.38 -8.02 -16.35
CA ARG A 240 4.38 -9.07 -16.49
C ARG A 240 4.66 -9.70 -15.14
N LEU A 241 4.53 -11.02 -15.06
CA LEU A 241 4.92 -11.78 -13.87
C LEU A 241 6.44 -11.86 -13.79
N ARG A 242 7.04 -11.70 -12.62
CA ARG A 242 8.51 -11.77 -12.45
C ARG A 242 9.09 -13.17 -12.61
N GLU A 243 8.30 -14.21 -12.30
CA GLU A 243 8.68 -15.63 -12.42
C GLU A 243 8.73 -16.13 -13.87
N GLY A 244 8.55 -15.25 -14.88
CA GLY A 244 8.65 -15.62 -16.30
C GLY A 244 8.46 -14.44 -17.26
N SER A 245 8.24 -14.74 -18.54
CA SER A 245 7.89 -13.74 -19.56
C SER A 245 6.37 -13.59 -19.75
N GLN A 246 5.57 -14.34 -18.97
CA GLN A 246 4.13 -14.35 -19.07
C GLN A 246 3.54 -12.97 -18.79
N ARG A 247 2.66 -12.54 -19.69
CA ARG A 247 1.81 -11.37 -19.52
C ARG A 247 0.42 -11.83 -19.10
N VAL A 248 -0.16 -11.13 -18.14
CA VAL A 248 -1.55 -11.32 -17.71
C VAL A 248 -2.33 -10.03 -17.91
N ASN A 249 -3.60 -10.18 -18.23
CA ASN A 249 -4.51 -9.06 -18.41
C ASN A 249 -4.87 -8.43 -17.06
N PRO A 250 -5.16 -7.12 -17.01
CA PRO A 250 -5.48 -6.44 -15.75
C PRO A 250 -6.67 -7.02 -14.98
N ASP A 251 -7.67 -7.58 -15.66
CA ASP A 251 -8.84 -8.22 -15.06
C ASP A 251 -8.53 -9.55 -14.34
N GLN A 252 -7.37 -10.15 -14.65
CA GLN A 252 -6.89 -11.37 -14.01
C GLN A 252 -6.23 -11.11 -12.66
N LEU A 253 -5.87 -9.87 -12.33
CA LEU A 253 -5.28 -9.49 -11.05
C LEU A 253 -6.24 -8.63 -10.23
N ARG A 254 -6.12 -8.75 -8.91
CA ARG A 254 -6.94 -7.98 -7.97
C ARG A 254 -6.08 -7.05 -7.13
N PRO A 255 -6.64 -5.90 -6.72
CA PRO A 255 -6.08 -5.13 -5.63
C PRO A 255 -5.94 -5.97 -4.35
N LEU A 256 -5.18 -5.44 -3.41
CA LEU A 256 -4.95 -6.08 -2.13
C LEU A 256 -6.22 -6.08 -1.28
N SER A 257 -6.40 -7.15 -0.50
CA SER A 257 -7.58 -7.36 0.33
C SER A 257 -7.71 -6.35 1.47
N ALA A 258 -8.92 -6.17 2.00
CA ALA A 258 -9.13 -5.33 3.18
C ALA A 258 -8.29 -5.78 4.39
N LEU A 259 -8.10 -7.11 4.56
CA LEU A 259 -7.24 -7.67 5.60
C LEU A 259 -5.77 -7.28 5.42
N PHE A 260 -5.25 -7.34 4.19
CA PHE A 260 -3.91 -6.85 3.87
C PHE A 260 -3.78 -5.36 4.21
N LEU A 261 -4.79 -4.55 3.86
CA LEU A 261 -4.76 -3.11 4.15
C LEU A 261 -4.80 -2.82 5.66
N ARG A 262 -5.59 -3.56 6.44
CA ARG A 262 -5.56 -3.47 7.92
C ARG A 262 -4.20 -3.87 8.46
N SER A 263 -3.62 -4.96 7.95
CA SER A 263 -2.25 -5.38 8.25
C SER A 263 -1.27 -4.24 7.98
N GLN A 264 -1.39 -3.54 6.84
CA GLN A 264 -0.50 -2.44 6.48
C GLN A 264 -0.65 -1.20 7.38
N PHE A 265 -1.85 -0.86 7.86
CA PHE A 265 -2.01 0.20 8.88
C PHE A 265 -1.27 -0.17 10.17
N TYR A 266 -1.42 -1.42 10.64
CA TYR A 266 -0.71 -1.90 11.82
C TYR A 266 0.80 -2.00 11.61
N TYR A 267 1.25 -2.32 10.39
CA TYR A 267 2.65 -2.22 10.02
C TYR A 267 3.19 -0.80 10.25
N TYR A 268 2.51 0.23 9.74
CA TYR A 268 2.99 1.61 9.92
C TYR A 268 2.99 2.05 11.39
N ARG A 269 2.01 1.62 12.20
CA ARG A 269 2.04 1.82 13.66
C ARG A 269 3.29 1.20 14.30
N GLY A 270 3.63 -0.01 13.88
CA GLY A 270 4.82 -0.72 14.37
C GLY A 270 6.12 -0.09 13.92
N GLU A 271 6.22 0.29 12.64
CA GLU A 271 7.39 0.97 12.06
C GLU A 271 7.64 2.32 12.73
N ARG A 272 6.58 3.07 13.02
CA ARG A 272 6.62 4.46 13.52
C ARG A 272 6.36 4.60 15.02
N ALA A 273 6.34 3.49 15.77
CA ALA A 273 6.19 3.55 17.21
C ALA A 273 7.29 4.44 17.84
N PRO A 274 6.96 5.44 18.68
CA PRO A 274 7.96 6.28 19.33
C PRO A 274 8.96 5.45 20.14
N GLY A 275 10.26 5.67 19.91
CA GLY A 275 11.33 4.87 20.53
C GLY A 275 11.37 3.40 20.07
N GLY A 276 10.68 3.06 18.99
CA GLY A 276 10.55 1.71 18.47
C GLY A 276 11.59 1.36 17.42
N PHE A 277 11.13 0.71 16.35
CA PHE A 277 11.99 0.20 15.28
C PHE A 277 12.83 1.29 14.60
N MET A 278 12.21 2.41 14.22
CA MET A 278 12.88 3.51 13.52
C MET A 278 13.54 4.48 14.50
N GLY A 279 14.78 4.89 14.20
CA GLY A 279 15.55 5.84 15.01
C GLY A 279 16.13 5.24 16.31
N PRO A 280 16.50 6.09 17.29
CA PRO A 280 16.93 5.64 18.61
C PRO A 280 15.84 4.83 19.31
N SER A 281 16.16 3.58 19.65
CA SER A 281 15.22 2.63 20.24
C SER A 281 15.33 2.59 21.76
N ASN A 282 14.21 2.35 22.45
CA ASN A 282 14.15 2.03 23.87
C ASN A 282 13.24 0.81 24.12
N PRO A 283 13.30 0.15 25.29
CA PRO A 283 12.54 -1.07 25.54
C PRO A 283 11.02 -0.93 25.35
N THR A 284 10.42 0.17 25.82
CA THR A 284 8.98 0.41 25.71
C THR A 284 8.54 0.58 24.25
N GLY A 285 9.30 1.35 23.47
CA GLY A 285 9.01 1.57 22.07
C GLY A 285 9.20 0.32 21.22
N LEU A 286 10.23 -0.50 21.50
CA LEU A 286 10.42 -1.78 20.81
C LEU A 286 9.28 -2.76 21.10
N ALA A 287 8.82 -2.84 22.36
CA ALA A 287 7.67 -3.65 22.72
C ALA A 287 6.39 -3.18 22.00
N ALA A 288 6.21 -1.85 21.86
CA ALA A 288 5.10 -1.29 21.09
C ALA A 288 5.20 -1.63 19.59
N SER A 289 6.40 -1.52 18.99
CA SER A 289 6.65 -1.96 17.62
C SER A 289 6.30 -3.43 17.43
N ALA A 290 6.78 -4.30 18.33
CA ALA A 290 6.52 -5.75 18.27
C ALA A 290 5.01 -6.04 18.31
N ARG A 291 4.28 -5.48 19.28
CA ARG A 291 2.83 -5.66 19.42
C ARG A 291 2.08 -5.29 18.13
N PHE A 292 2.40 -4.14 17.54
CA PHE A 292 1.74 -3.68 16.32
C PHE A 292 2.08 -4.55 15.11
N LEU A 293 3.33 -4.98 14.97
CA LEU A 293 3.76 -5.86 13.88
C LEU A 293 3.18 -7.27 14.01
N GLU A 294 3.08 -7.81 15.23
CA GLU A 294 2.37 -9.06 15.51
C GLU A 294 0.89 -8.95 15.15
N GLN A 295 0.24 -7.83 15.49
CA GLN A 295 -1.13 -7.57 15.08
C GLN A 295 -1.27 -7.44 13.55
N ALA A 296 -0.29 -6.84 12.87
CA ALA A 296 -0.27 -6.78 11.41
C ALA A 296 -0.21 -8.19 10.79
N ILE A 297 0.64 -9.07 11.33
CA ILE A 297 0.75 -10.47 10.91
C ILE A 297 -0.53 -11.25 11.23
N HIS A 298 -1.21 -10.93 12.34
CA HIS A 298 -2.48 -11.55 12.67
C HIS A 298 -3.58 -11.22 11.64
N TYR A 299 -3.65 -9.97 11.17
CA TYR A 299 -4.61 -9.59 10.12
C TYR A 299 -4.30 -10.23 8.78
N ASP A 300 -3.03 -10.28 8.39
CA ASP A 300 -2.59 -10.97 7.19
C ASP A 300 -1.22 -11.63 7.40
N PRO A 301 -1.17 -12.95 7.66
CA PRO A 301 0.07 -13.66 7.91
C PRO A 301 0.95 -13.81 6.66
N TYR A 302 0.42 -13.43 5.49
CA TYR A 302 1.10 -13.48 4.22
C TYR A 302 1.65 -12.11 3.79
N ASN A 303 1.42 -11.05 4.56
CA ASN A 303 2.08 -9.77 4.34
C ASN A 303 3.57 -9.89 4.73
N PRO A 304 4.52 -9.90 3.76
CA PRO A 304 5.91 -10.22 4.05
C PRO A 304 6.64 -9.08 4.79
N LEU A 305 6.12 -7.86 4.70
CA LEU A 305 6.73 -6.66 5.24
C LEU A 305 6.71 -6.62 6.78
N PRO A 306 5.58 -6.76 7.49
CA PRO A 306 5.56 -6.82 8.96
C PRO A 306 6.32 -8.02 9.52
N VAL A 307 6.29 -9.17 8.84
CA VAL A 307 7.09 -10.36 9.21
C VAL A 307 8.59 -10.02 9.19
N TYR A 308 9.07 -9.44 8.09
CA TYR A 308 10.46 -9.03 7.94
C TYR A 308 10.89 -7.99 8.99
N VAL A 309 10.07 -6.96 9.23
CA VAL A 309 10.40 -5.89 10.19
C VAL A 309 10.33 -6.37 11.64
N LEU A 310 9.42 -7.30 11.97
CA LEU A 310 9.38 -7.92 13.29
C LEU A 310 10.68 -8.65 13.61
N GLY A 311 11.33 -9.25 12.61
CA GLY A 311 12.67 -9.83 12.78
C GLY A 311 13.72 -8.81 13.25
N HIS A 312 13.69 -7.58 12.72
CA HIS A 312 14.58 -6.51 13.16
C HIS A 312 14.25 -6.01 14.57
N VAL A 313 12.97 -5.91 14.91
CA VAL A 313 12.54 -5.53 16.26
C VAL A 313 13.02 -6.56 17.28
N TYR A 314 12.77 -7.85 17.04
CA TYR A 314 13.24 -8.92 17.92
C TYR A 314 14.77 -8.97 18.03
N ALA A 315 15.50 -8.67 16.94
CA ALA A 315 16.96 -8.57 17.00
C ALA A 315 17.42 -7.43 17.92
N LYS A 316 16.77 -6.26 17.83
CA LYS A 316 17.03 -5.11 18.72
C LYS A 316 16.66 -5.39 20.19
N GLU A 317 15.65 -6.23 20.42
CA GLU A 317 15.28 -6.71 21.77
C GLU A 317 16.19 -7.83 22.30
N GLY A 318 17.18 -8.28 21.54
CA GLY A 318 18.06 -9.40 21.92
C GLY A 318 17.43 -10.80 21.77
N LYS A 319 16.22 -10.90 21.22
CA LYS A 319 15.49 -12.16 20.98
C LYS A 319 15.98 -12.86 19.71
N LYS A 320 17.24 -13.32 19.70
CA LYS A 320 17.96 -13.84 18.52
C LYS A 320 17.21 -14.94 17.76
N GLU A 321 16.71 -15.96 18.45
CA GLU A 321 15.99 -17.06 17.80
C GLU A 321 14.65 -16.64 17.20
N ALA A 322 13.92 -15.75 17.89
CA ALA A 322 12.68 -15.20 17.35
C ALA A 322 12.95 -14.34 16.11
N ALA A 323 13.99 -13.50 16.14
CA ALA A 323 14.43 -12.71 15.00
C ALA A 323 14.78 -13.59 13.80
N ARG A 324 15.57 -14.65 14.03
CA ARG A 324 15.96 -15.63 13.01
C ARG A 324 14.74 -16.24 12.34
N LYS A 325 13.76 -16.73 13.12
CA LYS A 325 12.50 -17.30 12.59
C LYS A 325 11.78 -16.32 11.67
N GLN A 326 11.67 -15.05 12.08
CA GLN A 326 10.99 -14.03 11.28
C GLN A 326 11.74 -13.68 9.99
N TYR A 327 13.07 -13.58 10.01
CA TYR A 327 13.84 -13.36 8.78
C TYR A 327 13.70 -14.51 7.79
N LEU A 328 13.74 -15.76 8.26
CA LEU A 328 13.53 -16.93 7.42
C LEU A 328 12.12 -16.94 6.83
N GLN A 329 11.09 -16.62 7.62
CA GLN A 329 9.71 -16.58 7.16
C GLN A 329 9.46 -15.44 6.17
N GLY A 330 9.94 -14.22 6.47
CA GLY A 330 9.82 -13.07 5.58
C GLY A 330 10.46 -13.34 4.22
N TYR A 331 11.67 -13.91 4.22
CA TYR A 331 12.35 -14.35 3.00
C TYR A 331 11.53 -15.37 2.20
N ARG A 332 11.00 -16.40 2.86
CA ARG A 332 10.15 -17.42 2.22
C ARG A 332 8.93 -16.80 1.55
N LEU A 333 8.25 -15.85 2.21
CA LEU A 333 7.10 -15.16 1.64
C LEU A 333 7.50 -14.33 0.41
N TYR A 334 8.51 -13.46 0.52
CA TYR A 334 9.01 -12.67 -0.62
C TYR A 334 9.38 -13.56 -1.81
N ARG A 335 10.12 -14.64 -1.55
CA ARG A 335 10.54 -15.60 -2.58
C ARG A 335 9.34 -16.27 -3.24
N ALA A 336 8.34 -16.71 -2.46
CA ALA A 336 7.12 -17.31 -2.98
C ALA A 336 6.24 -16.36 -3.80
N PHE A 337 6.40 -15.04 -3.62
CA PHE A 337 5.67 -14.03 -4.40
C PHE A 337 6.45 -13.57 -5.64
N GLY A 338 7.61 -14.17 -5.92
CA GLY A 338 8.38 -13.98 -7.16
C GLY A 338 9.46 -12.90 -7.09
N TYR A 339 9.71 -12.29 -5.93
CA TYR A 339 10.80 -11.34 -5.78
C TYR A 339 11.26 -11.17 -4.32
N VAL A 340 12.57 -11.24 -4.10
CA VAL A 340 13.18 -10.91 -2.81
C VAL A 340 13.91 -9.58 -2.89
N PRO A 341 13.44 -8.52 -2.19
CA PRO A 341 14.17 -7.27 -2.09
C PRO A 341 15.50 -7.45 -1.34
N SER A 342 16.47 -6.56 -1.59
CA SER A 342 17.83 -6.67 -1.05
C SER A 342 17.88 -6.71 0.49
N GLY A 343 17.04 -5.94 1.18
CA GLY A 343 16.95 -5.92 2.64
C GLY A 343 16.58 -7.30 3.24
N PRO A 344 15.42 -7.87 2.87
CA PRO A 344 15.04 -9.24 3.21
C PRO A 344 16.10 -10.30 2.85
N GLN A 345 16.74 -10.20 1.67
CA GLN A 345 17.81 -11.12 1.26
C GLN A 345 19.02 -11.03 2.22
N ALA A 346 19.47 -9.81 2.55
CA ALA A 346 20.61 -9.60 3.44
C ALA A 346 20.32 -10.09 4.86
N ALA A 347 19.10 -9.87 5.36
CA ALA A 347 18.68 -10.37 6.67
C ALA A 347 18.60 -11.90 6.71
N TYR A 348 18.11 -12.54 5.65
CA TYR A 348 18.13 -13.99 5.50
C TYR A 348 19.55 -14.55 5.53
N ASN A 349 20.48 -13.97 4.75
CA ASN A 349 21.86 -14.44 4.71
C ASN A 349 22.52 -14.40 6.10
N ARG A 350 22.34 -13.31 6.85
CA ARG A 350 22.82 -13.19 8.24
C ARG A 350 22.17 -14.22 9.17
N ALA A 351 20.88 -14.46 9.01
CA ALA A 351 20.12 -15.41 9.84
C ALA A 351 20.51 -16.89 9.60
N VAL A 352 21.01 -17.22 8.40
CA VAL A 352 21.44 -18.58 8.04
C VAL A 352 22.91 -18.83 8.38
N LEU A 353 23.78 -17.87 8.06
CA LEU A 353 25.24 -18.05 8.18
C LEU A 353 25.78 -17.79 9.59
N GLY A 354 24.97 -17.21 10.48
CA GLY A 354 25.47 -16.67 11.74
C GLY A 354 26.16 -15.32 11.53
N PRO A 355 26.41 -14.55 12.60
CA PRO A 355 27.19 -13.31 12.53
C PRO A 355 28.64 -13.55 12.12
#